data_AF-A0A4Q7DGT8-F1
#
_entry.id   AF-A0A4Q7DGT8-F1
#
_cell.length_a   1.000
_cell.length_b   1.000
_cell.length_c   1.000
_cell.angle_alpha   90.00
_cell.angle_beta   90.00
_cell.angle_gamma   90.00
#
_symmetry.space_group_name_H-M   'P 1'
#
loop_
_entity.id
_entity.type
_entity.pdbx_description
1 polymer ?
#
loop_
_entity_poly.entity_id
_entity_poly.type
_entity_poly.pdbx_seq_one_letter_code
_entity_poly.pdbx_strand_id
1 'polypeptide(L)'
;MSDIISVSIPPGNYNALTFATVLSRAMTTASLHSWVYQISFPNGYVQANTGKFTITVTGNGNLPPGNANQPSLIFDTNSVYEQMGFTQGTFAFTSNSLESPNVICMVPETNILIHSDICDNGSDDVLETVYYNNNQPLSNATFQCNDVLNWSKKLRTNQSNTYTFSITDEHNFELNLNGRNVLFSIILFRGAYLPPMTPQNSH
;
A
#
# COMPACT_ATOMS: atom_id res chain seq x y z
N MET A 1 -5.20 7.50 33.62
CA MET A 1 -5.29 6.67 32.40
C MET A 1 -5.36 7.61 31.23
N SER A 2 -4.62 7.36 30.16
CA SER A 2 -4.81 8.08 28.90
C SER A 2 -6.07 7.54 28.22
N ASP A 3 -7.00 8.42 27.87
CA ASP A 3 -8.21 8.02 27.14
C ASP A 3 -7.84 7.65 25.70
N ILE A 4 -8.25 6.46 25.26
CA ILE A 4 -8.02 5.96 23.90
C ILE A 4 -9.38 5.75 23.24
N ILE A 5 -9.54 6.26 22.02
CA ILE A 5 -10.75 6.08 21.20
C ILE A 5 -10.35 5.65 19.79
N SER A 6 -11.09 4.68 19.24
CA SER A 6 -10.92 4.25 17.85
C SER A 6 -11.64 5.19 16.90
N VAL A 7 -10.96 5.60 15.83
CA VAL A 7 -11.54 6.41 14.75
C VAL A 7 -11.88 5.47 13.59
N SER A 8 -13.17 5.29 13.30
CA SER A 8 -13.62 4.48 12.17
C SER A 8 -13.70 5.31 10.90
N ILE A 9 -13.06 4.82 9.84
CA ILE A 9 -13.13 5.41 8.50
C ILE A 9 -14.09 4.55 7.67
N PRO A 10 -15.13 5.14 7.04
CA PRO A 10 -16.00 4.39 6.15
C PRO A 10 -15.19 3.76 5.00
N PRO A 11 -15.52 2.54 4.55
CA PRO A 11 -14.89 1.98 3.35
C PRO A 11 -15.18 2.84 2.12
N GLY A 12 -14.17 3.06 1.28
CA GLY A 12 -14.31 3.82 0.04
C GLY A 12 -12.99 3.96 -0.73
N ASN A 13 -13.11 4.26 -2.03
CA ASN A 13 -11.96 4.62 -2.86
C ASN A 13 -11.69 6.12 -2.72
N TYR A 14 -10.72 6.48 -1.87
CA TYR A 14 -10.38 7.87 -1.61
C TYR A 14 -9.13 8.28 -2.37
N ASN A 15 -9.09 9.55 -2.79
CA ASN A 15 -7.83 10.22 -3.10
C ASN A 15 -7.36 10.97 -1.85
N ALA A 16 -6.15 11.53 -1.90
CA ALA A 16 -5.57 12.26 -0.77
C ALA A 16 -6.51 13.31 -0.15
N LEU A 17 -7.20 14.08 -0.97
CA LEU A 17 -8.06 15.20 -0.52
C LEU A 17 -9.39 14.71 0.05
N THR A 18 -10.02 13.72 -0.59
CA THR A 18 -11.27 13.15 -0.08
C THR A 18 -11.04 12.35 1.19
N PHE A 19 -9.90 11.64 1.28
CA PHE A 19 -9.48 10.94 2.49
C PHE A 19 -9.24 11.91 3.64
N ALA A 20 -8.45 12.98 3.42
CA ALA A 20 -8.20 14.01 4.42
C ALA A 20 -9.50 14.63 4.95
N THR A 21 -10.46 14.91 4.07
CA THR A 21 -11.77 15.47 4.45
C THR A 21 -12.59 14.50 5.31
N VAL A 22 -12.70 13.23 4.89
CA VAL A 22 -13.47 12.22 5.62
C VAL A 22 -12.84 11.92 6.98
N LEU A 23 -11.51 11.77 7.03
CA LEU A 23 -10.79 11.47 8.25
C LEU A 23 -10.81 12.65 9.24
N SER A 24 -10.66 13.90 8.77
CA SER A 24 -10.82 15.09 9.62
C SER A 24 -12.17 15.10 10.36
N ARG A 25 -13.25 14.79 9.63
CA ARG A 25 -14.59 14.66 10.20
C ARG A 25 -14.68 13.49 11.18
N ALA A 26 -14.16 12.32 10.81
CA ALA A 26 -14.20 11.14 11.67
C ALA A 26 -13.46 11.38 13.00
N MET A 27 -12.27 11.97 12.95
CA MET A 27 -11.48 12.33 14.14
C MET A 27 -12.18 13.36 15.01
N THR A 28 -12.75 14.40 14.39
CA THR A 28 -13.51 15.44 15.12
C THR A 28 -14.74 14.86 15.81
N THR A 29 -15.49 14.00 15.12
CA THR A 29 -16.68 13.35 15.69
C THR A 29 -16.32 12.37 16.81
N ALA A 30 -15.22 11.63 16.69
CA ALA A 30 -14.76 10.68 17.70
C ALA A 30 -14.10 11.34 18.92
N SER A 31 -13.80 12.64 18.84
CA SER A 31 -13.06 13.36 19.88
C SER A 31 -13.83 13.43 21.19
N LEU A 32 -13.30 12.79 22.25
CA LEU A 32 -13.87 12.80 23.60
C LEU A 32 -13.86 14.20 24.25
N HIS A 33 -13.00 15.10 23.76
CA HIS A 33 -12.78 16.44 24.30
C HIS A 33 -13.33 17.54 23.40
N SER A 34 -14.17 17.18 22.41
CA SER A 34 -14.70 18.10 21.39
C SER A 34 -13.60 18.88 20.63
N TRP A 35 -12.39 18.34 20.57
CA TRP A 35 -11.32 18.89 19.74
C TRP A 35 -11.65 18.72 18.26
N VAL A 36 -11.30 19.73 17.48
CA VAL A 36 -11.53 19.77 16.04
C VAL A 36 -10.23 19.46 15.34
N TYR A 37 -10.25 18.44 14.48
CA TYR A 37 -9.11 18.01 13.68
C TYR A 37 -9.28 18.45 12.24
N GLN A 38 -8.18 18.89 11.64
CA GLN A 38 -8.11 19.21 10.23
C GLN A 38 -6.87 18.58 9.62
N ILE A 39 -7.06 17.90 8.49
CA ILE A 39 -5.99 17.27 7.72
C ILE A 39 -5.88 18.02 6.40
N SER A 40 -4.65 18.40 6.04
CA SER A 40 -4.34 19.07 4.79
C SER A 40 -3.28 18.30 4.01
N PHE A 41 -3.33 18.47 2.69
CA PHE A 41 -2.36 17.98 1.74
C PHE A 41 -1.81 19.16 0.93
N PRO A 42 -0.51 19.20 0.60
CA PRO A 42 0.06 20.31 -0.17
C PRO A 42 -0.63 20.55 -1.51
N ASN A 43 -1.02 21.79 -1.77
CA ASN A 43 -1.43 22.23 -3.09
C ASN A 43 -0.19 22.56 -3.93
N GLY A 44 0.21 21.63 -4.81
CA GLY A 44 1.38 21.76 -5.69
C GLY A 44 1.34 22.94 -6.67
N TYR A 45 0.20 23.62 -6.85
CA TYR A 45 0.11 24.84 -7.68
C TYR A 45 0.60 26.10 -6.95
N VAL A 46 0.64 26.09 -5.61
CA VAL A 46 0.94 27.29 -4.80
C VAL A 46 2.08 27.10 -3.80
N GLN A 47 2.46 25.85 -3.52
CA GLN A 47 3.56 25.52 -2.62
C GLN A 47 4.25 24.22 -3.05
N ALA A 48 5.43 23.94 -2.48
CA ALA A 48 6.12 22.68 -2.68
C ALA A 48 5.23 21.50 -2.29
N ASN A 49 5.10 20.52 -3.17
CA ASN A 49 4.32 19.31 -2.90
C ASN A 49 5.23 18.25 -2.24
N THR A 50 5.12 18.11 -0.93
CA THR A 50 5.89 17.12 -0.16
C THR A 50 5.29 15.72 -0.20
N GLY A 51 4.05 15.56 -0.69
CA GLY A 51 3.33 14.29 -0.66
C GLY A 51 2.89 13.83 0.74
N LYS A 52 2.99 14.70 1.75
CA LYS A 52 2.72 14.38 3.16
C LYS A 52 1.41 14.98 3.63
N PHE A 53 0.80 14.39 4.67
CA PHE A 53 -0.30 15.03 5.38
C PHE A 53 0.20 15.89 6.53
N THR A 54 -0.44 17.03 6.72
CA THR A 54 -0.34 17.82 7.94
C THR A 54 -1.66 17.75 8.68
N ILE A 55 -1.61 17.33 9.94
CA ILE A 55 -2.77 17.15 10.82
C ILE A 55 -2.68 18.22 11.89
N THR A 56 -3.72 19.05 12.01
CA THR A 56 -3.82 20.06 13.07
C THR A 56 -5.00 19.75 13.98
N VAL A 57 -4.87 20.16 15.24
CA VAL A 57 -5.92 20.05 16.25
C VAL A 57 -6.21 21.42 16.85
N THR A 58 -7.47 21.71 17.16
CA THR A 58 -7.88 22.93 17.85
C THR A 58 -8.88 22.61 18.96
N GLY A 59 -9.09 23.56 19.88
CA GLY A 59 -9.91 23.34 21.08
C GLY A 59 -9.17 22.65 22.22
N ASN A 60 -7.88 22.34 22.05
CA ASN A 60 -7.01 21.70 23.04
C ASN A 60 -6.20 22.69 23.90
N GLY A 61 -6.41 24.00 23.71
CA GLY A 61 -5.73 25.08 24.45
C GLY A 61 -6.42 25.53 25.74
N ASN A 62 -7.63 25.04 26.04
CA ASN A 62 -8.46 25.54 27.15
C ASN A 62 -8.26 24.77 28.49
N LEU A 63 -7.11 24.13 28.69
CA LEU A 63 -6.79 23.43 29.94
C LEU A 63 -5.66 24.15 30.70
N PRO A 64 -5.60 24.03 32.04
CA PRO A 64 -4.70 24.83 32.89
C PRO A 64 -3.24 24.82 32.41
N PRO A 65 -2.50 25.93 32.58
CA PRO A 65 -1.16 26.10 32.04
C PRO A 65 -0.18 25.07 32.63
N GLY A 66 0.55 24.36 31.75
CA GLY A 66 1.57 23.37 32.13
C GLY A 66 1.60 22.12 31.25
N ASN A 67 0.52 21.85 30.51
CA ASN A 67 0.45 20.85 29.44
C ASN A 67 -0.83 21.16 28.64
N ALA A 68 -0.71 21.86 27.51
CA ALA A 68 -1.78 21.77 26.51
C ALA A 68 -1.90 20.28 26.18
N ASN A 69 -3.02 19.63 26.51
CA ASN A 69 -3.20 18.20 26.26
C ASN A 69 -3.06 17.96 24.75
N GLN A 70 -1.88 17.51 24.31
CA GLN A 70 -1.63 17.19 22.92
C GLN A 70 -2.12 15.76 22.69
N PRO A 71 -2.97 15.52 21.67
CA PRO A 71 -3.29 14.16 21.28
C PRO A 71 -2.04 13.42 20.80
N SER A 72 -2.18 12.10 20.72
CA SER A 72 -1.29 11.25 19.93
C SER A 72 -2.13 10.39 19.00
N LEU A 73 -1.62 10.10 17.81
CA LEU A 73 -2.20 9.08 16.93
C LEU A 73 -1.51 7.74 17.21
N ILE A 74 -2.31 6.68 17.30
CA ILE A 74 -1.84 5.32 17.52
C ILE A 74 -2.19 4.52 16.26
N PHE A 75 -1.19 3.87 15.67
CA PHE A 75 -1.32 3.03 14.49
C PHE A 75 -0.89 1.60 14.83
N ASP A 76 -1.82 0.67 14.73
CA ASP A 76 -1.60 -0.78 14.88
C ASP A 76 -1.60 -1.50 13.53
N THR A 77 -1.58 -2.83 13.54
CA THR A 77 -1.58 -3.67 12.34
C THR A 77 -2.85 -3.59 11.50
N ASN A 78 -3.96 -3.10 12.07
CA ASN A 78 -5.24 -2.97 11.37
C ASN A 78 -5.54 -1.51 10.98
N SER A 79 -4.58 -0.61 11.19
CA SER A 79 -4.72 0.81 10.95
C SER A 79 -4.30 1.19 9.53
N VAL A 80 -4.82 2.32 9.04
CA VAL A 80 -4.51 2.90 7.71
C VAL A 80 -3.19 3.68 7.69
N TYR A 81 -2.14 3.14 8.32
CA TYR A 81 -0.90 3.88 8.55
C TYR A 81 -0.20 4.29 7.26
N GLU A 82 -0.25 3.46 6.21
CA GLU A 82 0.36 3.75 4.91
C GLU A 82 -0.38 4.86 4.16
N GLN A 83 -1.72 4.81 4.16
CA GLN A 83 -2.58 5.86 3.58
C GLN A 83 -2.39 7.20 4.31
N MET A 84 -1.95 7.17 5.57
CA MET A 84 -1.64 8.36 6.34
C MET A 84 -0.15 8.75 6.31
N GLY A 85 0.73 7.96 5.70
CA GLY A 85 2.17 8.23 5.65
C GLY A 85 2.90 8.01 6.98
N PHE A 86 2.38 7.17 7.87
CA PHE A 86 2.97 6.78 9.14
C PHE A 86 3.47 5.33 9.11
N THR A 87 4.30 4.97 10.07
CA THR A 87 4.55 3.57 10.42
C THR A 87 3.65 3.17 11.59
N GLN A 88 3.62 1.89 11.94
CA GLN A 88 3.02 1.47 13.20
C GLN A 88 3.72 2.14 14.39
N GLY A 89 2.96 2.55 15.41
CA GLY A 89 3.49 3.24 16.57
C GLY A 89 2.58 4.35 17.09
N THR A 90 3.13 5.18 17.99
CA THR A 90 2.43 6.33 18.60
C THR A 90 3.13 7.63 18.23
N PHE A 91 2.37 8.60 17.71
CA PHE A 91 2.90 9.87 17.21
C PHE A 91 2.21 11.04 17.90
N ALA A 92 2.97 11.80 18.70
CA ALA A 92 2.47 12.91 19.48
C ALA A 92 2.43 14.22 18.65
N PHE A 93 1.39 15.02 18.85
CA PHE A 93 1.32 16.35 18.28
C PHE A 93 2.32 17.28 18.99
N THR A 94 2.97 18.14 18.22
CA THR A 94 3.82 19.22 18.74
C THR A 94 3.19 20.55 18.37
N SER A 95 2.88 21.38 19.36
CA SER A 95 2.23 22.68 19.14
C SER A 95 0.95 22.58 18.29
N ASN A 96 0.09 21.60 18.59
CA ASN A 96 -1.17 21.35 17.90
C ASN A 96 -1.05 20.88 16.45
N SER A 97 0.13 20.45 16.03
CA SER A 97 0.40 19.96 14.67
C SER A 97 1.16 18.64 14.69
N LEU A 98 0.86 17.78 13.71
CA LEU A 98 1.57 16.55 13.42
C LEU A 98 1.67 16.38 11.91
N GLU A 99 2.89 16.29 11.38
CA GLU A 99 3.14 15.95 9.98
C GLU A 99 3.43 14.46 9.85
N SER A 100 2.95 13.83 8.78
CA SER A 100 3.31 12.45 8.47
C SER A 100 4.81 12.33 8.18
N PRO A 101 5.53 11.34 8.76
CA PRO A 101 6.95 11.17 8.51
C PRO A 101 7.24 10.81 7.04
N ASN A 102 6.33 10.09 6.39
CA ASN A 102 6.46 9.59 5.02
C ASN A 102 5.39 10.18 4.08
N VAL A 103 5.62 10.01 2.78
CA VAL A 103 4.63 10.27 1.72
C VAL A 103 3.46 9.31 1.88
N ILE A 104 2.24 9.79 1.66
CA ILE A 104 1.03 8.98 1.76
C ILE A 104 0.95 7.96 0.62
N CYS A 105 0.39 6.78 0.87
CA CYS A 105 0.16 5.75 -0.13
C CYS A 105 -1.34 5.43 -0.26
N MET A 106 -2.00 5.92 -1.30
CA MET A 106 -3.44 5.67 -1.54
C MET A 106 -3.72 4.39 -2.35
N VAL A 107 -2.65 3.74 -2.84
CA VAL A 107 -2.70 2.48 -3.59
C VAL A 107 -1.61 1.57 -2.98
N PRO A 108 -1.94 0.81 -1.92
CA PRO A 108 -0.95 0.10 -1.13
C PRO A 108 -0.29 -1.07 -1.90
N GLU A 109 -1.02 -1.76 -2.77
CA GLU A 109 -0.46 -2.94 -3.48
C GLU A 109 0.40 -2.53 -4.70
N THR A 110 1.68 -2.26 -4.44
CA THR A 110 2.67 -1.98 -5.49
C THR A 110 3.25 -3.24 -6.12
N ASN A 111 3.29 -4.34 -5.36
CA ASN A 111 3.97 -5.57 -5.74
C ASN A 111 3.10 -6.77 -5.43
N ILE A 112 2.92 -7.63 -6.42
CA ILE A 112 2.24 -8.90 -6.24
C ILE A 112 3.25 -10.02 -6.51
N LEU A 113 3.37 -10.94 -5.58
CA LEU A 113 4.20 -12.13 -5.71
C LEU A 113 3.33 -13.32 -6.10
N ILE A 114 3.70 -14.01 -7.17
CA ILE A 114 3.09 -15.29 -7.54
C ILE A 114 4.06 -16.37 -7.10
N HIS A 115 3.64 -17.22 -6.19
CA HIS A 115 4.40 -18.35 -5.68
C HIS A 115 3.98 -19.64 -6.38
N SER A 116 4.92 -20.55 -6.63
CA SER A 116 4.63 -21.89 -7.11
C SER A 116 5.78 -22.86 -6.89
N ASP A 117 5.42 -24.12 -6.64
CA ASP A 117 6.35 -25.26 -6.57
C ASP A 117 6.76 -25.81 -7.96
N ILE A 118 6.29 -25.18 -9.06
CA ILE A 118 6.60 -25.59 -10.44
C ILE A 118 8.06 -25.38 -10.83
N CYS A 119 8.70 -24.34 -10.30
CA CYS A 119 10.07 -23.98 -10.65
C CYS A 119 11.03 -24.12 -9.47
N ASP A 120 12.30 -24.37 -9.79
CA ASP A 120 13.40 -24.26 -8.85
C ASP A 120 13.98 -22.85 -8.93
N ASN A 121 13.66 -22.02 -7.94
CA ASN A 121 14.19 -20.67 -7.77
C ASN A 121 15.26 -20.61 -6.66
N GLY A 122 16.03 -21.69 -6.50
CA GLY A 122 17.12 -21.78 -5.53
C GLY A 122 16.61 -22.07 -4.11
N SER A 123 16.26 -21.01 -3.37
CA SER A 123 15.81 -21.10 -1.97
C SER A 123 14.44 -20.44 -1.72
N ASP A 124 13.71 -20.12 -2.78
CA ASP A 124 12.42 -19.46 -2.75
C ASP A 124 11.46 -20.13 -3.75
N ASP A 125 10.16 -19.93 -3.57
CA ASP A 125 9.08 -20.43 -4.43
C ASP A 125 8.39 -19.33 -5.25
N VAL A 126 8.88 -18.08 -5.19
CA VAL A 126 8.40 -17.02 -6.08
C VAL A 126 8.63 -17.41 -7.55
N LEU A 127 7.54 -17.56 -8.30
CA LEU A 127 7.48 -17.80 -9.74
C LEU A 127 7.60 -16.48 -10.53
N GLU A 128 6.96 -15.41 -10.08
CA GLU A 128 7.00 -14.10 -10.75
C GLU A 128 6.73 -12.97 -9.76
N THR A 129 7.34 -11.81 -10.00
CA THR A 129 7.06 -10.57 -9.27
C THR A 129 6.41 -9.58 -10.20
N VAL A 130 5.13 -9.31 -9.98
CA VAL A 130 4.35 -8.36 -10.76
C VAL A 130 4.43 -6.99 -10.08
N TYR A 131 5.24 -6.11 -10.68
CA TYR A 131 5.32 -4.71 -10.30
C TYR A 131 4.17 -3.94 -10.96
N TYR A 132 3.31 -3.34 -10.15
CA TYR A 132 2.28 -2.42 -10.64
C TYR A 132 2.70 -0.98 -10.35
N ASN A 133 2.73 -0.15 -11.38
CA ASN A 133 3.14 1.25 -11.29
C ASN A 133 2.04 2.14 -10.68
N ASN A 134 1.36 1.69 -9.60
CA ASN A 134 0.51 2.47 -8.70
C ASN A 134 -0.46 3.52 -9.29
N ASN A 135 -0.81 3.43 -10.57
CA ASN A 135 -1.36 4.59 -11.27
C ASN A 135 -2.88 4.59 -11.38
N GLN A 136 -3.56 3.47 -11.12
CA GLN A 136 -5.02 3.42 -11.17
C GLN A 136 -5.62 2.54 -10.07
N PRO A 137 -6.22 3.14 -9.02
CA PRO A 137 -7.08 2.38 -8.12
C PRO A 137 -8.30 1.83 -8.87
N LEU A 138 -8.90 0.77 -8.34
CA LEU A 138 -10.09 0.09 -8.91
C LEU A 138 -9.89 -0.48 -10.33
N SER A 139 -8.64 -0.75 -10.72
CA SER A 139 -8.29 -1.34 -12.00
C SER A 139 -7.85 -2.80 -11.84
N ASN A 140 -7.52 -3.45 -12.96
CA ASN A 140 -6.91 -4.77 -12.95
C ASN A 140 -5.39 -4.64 -13.00
N ALA A 141 -4.69 -5.49 -12.24
CA ALA A 141 -3.27 -5.71 -12.44
C ALA A 141 -3.08 -6.56 -13.70
N THR A 142 -2.26 -6.09 -14.64
CA THR A 142 -1.91 -6.82 -15.87
C THR A 142 -0.40 -6.89 -15.99
N PHE A 143 0.11 -8.11 -16.20
CA PHE A 143 1.53 -8.37 -16.43
C PHE A 143 1.74 -9.06 -17.77
N GLN A 144 2.80 -8.65 -18.46
CA GLN A 144 3.29 -9.32 -19.66
C GLN A 144 4.80 -9.53 -19.52
N CYS A 145 5.24 -10.78 -19.61
CA CYS A 145 6.65 -11.11 -19.68
C CYS A 145 7.20 -10.69 -21.06
N ASN A 146 8.02 -9.65 -21.09
CA ASN A 146 8.57 -9.10 -22.34
C ASN A 146 9.81 -9.86 -22.84
N ASP A 147 10.50 -10.57 -21.94
CA ASP A 147 11.69 -11.34 -22.27
C ASP A 147 11.64 -12.70 -21.58
N VAL A 148 11.02 -13.65 -22.27
CA VAL A 148 10.79 -15.00 -21.76
C VAL A 148 12.10 -15.71 -21.40
N LEU A 149 13.21 -15.39 -22.07
CA LEU A 149 14.49 -16.05 -21.83
C LEU A 149 15.13 -15.57 -20.53
N ASN A 150 15.26 -14.25 -20.38
CA ASN A 150 15.93 -13.67 -19.22
C ASN A 150 15.10 -13.83 -17.93
N TRP A 151 13.79 -13.99 -18.05
CA TRP A 151 12.89 -14.18 -16.92
C TRP A 151 12.51 -15.65 -16.68
N SER A 152 13.05 -16.58 -17.47
CA SER A 152 12.75 -18.00 -17.29
C SER A 152 13.39 -18.59 -16.05
N LYS A 153 12.66 -19.53 -15.42
CA LYS A 153 13.12 -20.32 -14.28
C LYS A 153 13.20 -21.79 -14.67
N LYS A 154 14.09 -22.54 -14.02
CA LYS A 154 14.21 -23.98 -14.29
C LYS A 154 12.98 -24.70 -13.77
N LEU A 155 12.36 -25.52 -14.62
CA LEU A 155 11.25 -26.39 -14.23
C LEU A 155 11.75 -27.46 -13.24
N ARG A 156 10.99 -27.69 -12.16
CA ARG A 156 11.27 -28.77 -11.21
C ARG A 156 10.69 -30.09 -11.75
N THR A 157 11.52 -30.91 -12.39
CA THR A 157 11.06 -32.07 -13.16
C THR A 157 10.90 -33.39 -12.37
N ASN A 158 11.20 -33.40 -11.07
CA ASN A 158 11.58 -34.65 -10.40
C ASN A 158 10.59 -35.14 -9.33
N GLN A 159 9.49 -34.41 -9.07
CA GLN A 159 8.73 -34.60 -7.82
C GLN A 159 7.20 -34.66 -7.98
N SER A 160 6.61 -34.06 -9.02
CA SER A 160 5.15 -34.00 -9.19
C SER A 160 4.74 -33.56 -10.60
N ASN A 161 3.54 -33.97 -11.04
CA ASN A 161 2.82 -33.38 -12.18
C ASN A 161 1.65 -32.47 -11.73
N THR A 162 1.57 -32.21 -10.43
CA THR A 162 0.62 -31.30 -9.79
C THR A 162 1.41 -30.18 -9.14
N TYR A 163 1.00 -28.94 -9.41
CA TYR A 163 1.66 -27.75 -8.92
C TYR A 163 0.67 -26.86 -8.18
N THR A 164 1.15 -26.20 -7.13
CA THR A 164 0.38 -25.25 -6.33
C THR A 164 0.76 -23.83 -6.72
N PHE A 165 -0.21 -22.93 -6.65
CA PHE A 165 0.00 -21.50 -6.88
C PHE A 165 -0.65 -20.72 -5.74
N SER A 166 0.07 -19.75 -5.20
CA SER A 166 -0.45 -18.78 -4.24
C SER A 166 0.00 -17.37 -4.60
N ILE A 167 -0.74 -16.37 -4.14
CA ILE A 167 -0.50 -14.97 -4.49
C ILE A 167 -0.46 -14.15 -3.20
N THR A 168 0.60 -13.38 -3.02
CA THR A 168 0.79 -12.55 -1.83
C THR A 168 1.18 -11.12 -2.20
N ASP A 169 1.11 -10.24 -1.20
CA ASP A 169 1.79 -8.94 -1.22
C ASP A 169 3.31 -9.09 -0.97
N GLU A 170 4.04 -7.96 -0.94
CA GLU A 170 5.48 -7.92 -0.65
C GLU A 170 5.86 -8.34 0.77
N HIS A 171 4.89 -8.50 1.67
CA HIS A 171 5.09 -8.95 3.05
C HIS A 171 4.74 -10.44 3.22
N ASN A 172 4.43 -11.16 2.14
CA ASN A 172 3.98 -12.56 2.11
C ASN A 172 2.60 -12.81 2.74
N PHE A 173 1.74 -11.79 2.82
CA PHE A 173 0.34 -11.99 3.20
C PHE A 173 -0.51 -12.34 1.99
N GLU A 174 -1.44 -13.29 2.15
CA GLU A 174 -2.33 -13.72 1.07
C GLU A 174 -3.15 -12.55 0.53
N LEU A 175 -3.14 -12.38 -0.79
CA LEU A 175 -3.77 -11.23 -1.43
C LEU A 175 -5.30 -11.37 -1.41
N ASN A 176 -5.99 -10.34 -0.90
CA ASN A 176 -7.45 -10.27 -1.00
C ASN A 176 -7.87 -9.80 -2.40
N LEU A 177 -8.39 -10.73 -3.21
CA LEU A 177 -8.83 -10.46 -4.58
C LEU A 177 -10.14 -9.66 -4.69
N ASN A 178 -10.79 -9.31 -3.58
CA ASN A 178 -12.06 -8.58 -3.56
C ASN A 178 -13.15 -9.23 -4.44
N GLY A 179 -13.20 -10.57 -4.43
CA GLY A 179 -14.13 -11.36 -5.24
C GLY A 179 -13.84 -11.36 -6.75
N ARG A 180 -12.64 -10.91 -7.17
CA ARG A 180 -12.19 -10.96 -8.57
C ARG A 180 -11.51 -12.28 -8.90
N ASN A 181 -11.59 -12.65 -10.18
CA ASN A 181 -10.88 -13.79 -10.72
C ASN A 181 -9.41 -13.45 -10.96
N VAL A 182 -8.57 -14.46 -10.83
CA VAL A 182 -7.19 -14.44 -11.33
C VAL A 182 -7.13 -15.26 -12.61
N LEU A 183 -6.45 -14.71 -13.63
CA LEU A 183 -6.17 -15.39 -14.88
C LEU A 183 -4.70 -15.17 -15.23
N PHE A 184 -3.96 -16.26 -15.43
CA PHE A 184 -2.61 -16.22 -15.98
C PHE A 184 -2.35 -17.44 -16.86
N SER A 185 -1.39 -17.30 -17.76
CA SER A 185 -0.92 -18.36 -18.66
C SER A 185 0.53 -18.68 -18.33
N ILE A 186 0.87 -19.97 -18.24
CA ILE A 186 2.23 -20.44 -18.05
C ILE A 186 2.78 -20.93 -19.39
N ILE A 187 4.00 -20.50 -19.72
CA ILE A 187 4.73 -21.00 -20.89
C ILE A 187 5.86 -21.90 -20.41
N LEU A 188 5.82 -23.16 -20.83
CA LEU A 188 6.90 -24.12 -20.62
C LEU A 188 7.60 -24.37 -21.95
N PHE A 189 8.92 -24.21 -21.98
CA PHE A 189 9.70 -24.38 -23.20
C PHE A 189 11.05 -25.05 -22.91
N ARG A 190 11.60 -25.71 -23.93
CA ARG A 190 12.97 -26.24 -23.89
C ARG A 190 13.91 -25.12 -24.29
N GLY A 191 14.88 -24.78 -23.42
CA GLY A 191 15.78 -23.63 -23.63
C GLY A 191 16.57 -23.61 -24.94
N ALA A 192 16.66 -24.74 -25.65
CA ALA A 192 17.35 -24.84 -26.95
C ALA A 192 16.46 -24.58 -28.19
N TYR A 193 15.16 -24.26 -28.04
CA TYR A 193 14.17 -24.29 -29.14
C TYR A 193 13.45 -22.97 -29.43
N LEU A 194 13.92 -21.80 -28.96
CA LEU A 194 13.33 -20.55 -29.40
C LEU A 194 13.96 -20.08 -30.71
N PRO A 195 13.17 -19.74 -31.75
CA PRO A 195 13.71 -19.13 -32.97
C PRO A 195 14.39 -17.80 -32.62
N PRO A 196 15.47 -17.41 -33.31
CA PRO A 196 16.11 -16.12 -33.08
C PRO A 196 15.07 -15.02 -33.22
N MET A 197 14.95 -14.15 -32.21
CA MET A 197 14.08 -12.99 -32.31
C MET A 197 14.61 -12.13 -33.46
N THR A 198 13.90 -12.11 -34.59
CA THR A 198 14.17 -11.16 -35.65
C THR A 198 14.02 -9.77 -35.07
N PRO A 199 15.03 -8.88 -35.18
CA PRO A 199 14.89 -7.50 -34.77
C PRO A 199 13.67 -6.92 -35.48
N GLN A 200 12.70 -6.39 -34.72
CA GLN A 200 11.71 -5.51 -35.33
C GLN A 200 12.48 -4.30 -35.85
N ASN A 201 12.55 -4.17 -37.17
CA ASN A 201 13.06 -2.98 -37.81
C ASN A 201 12.20 -1.81 -37.31
N SER A 202 12.82 -0.92 -36.55
CA SER A 202 12.29 0.41 -36.25
C SER A 202 12.09 1.15 -37.56
N HIS A 203 10.83 1.42 -37.91
CA HIS A 203 10.45 2.44 -38.88
C HIS A 203 10.23 3.77 -38.15
#